data_AF-A0A0J1N4Z2-F1
#
_entry.id   AF-A0A0J1N4Z2-F1
#
_cell.length_a   1.000
_cell.length_b   1.000
_cell.length_c   1.000
_cell.angle_alpha   90.00
_cell.angle_beta   90.00
_cell.angle_gamma   90.00
#
_symmetry.space_group_name_H-M   'P 1'
#
loop_
_entity.id
_entity.type
_entity.pdbx_description
1 polymer ?
#
loop_
_entity_poly.entity_id
_entity_poly.type
_entity_poly.pdbx_seq_one_letter_code
_entity_poly.pdbx_strand_id
1 'polypeptide(L)'
;MLIEWLRVRDLKSVCEGFSHFLKGMGTAFTGVVGLLVAAGVFAHGIKVIGAIDQLILMAEHVGLPPFAMAVVFALVTLAAAIIMGSGNAPFLAFVELIPQIAASMGANAVAMILPMQQASHMGRAISPVSGVVIAVSSGAKITPFDVVKRTAVPLIVGFVTHTLIIGIFY
;
A
#
# COMPACT_ATOMS: atom_id res chain seq x y z
N MET A 1 -4.77 -28.52 13.54
CA MET A 1 -4.20 -29.88 13.55
C MET A 1 -5.17 -30.88 14.19
N LEU A 2 -5.43 -30.85 15.51
CA LEU A 2 -6.31 -31.83 16.18
C LEU A 2 -7.75 -31.85 15.64
N ILE A 3 -8.36 -30.68 15.42
CA ILE A 3 -9.72 -30.56 14.86
C ILE A 3 -9.78 -31.06 13.41
N GLU A 4 -8.79 -30.71 12.58
CA GLU A 4 -8.67 -31.15 11.18
C GLU A 4 -8.45 -32.67 11.10
N TRP A 5 -7.65 -33.23 12.01
CA TRP A 5 -7.45 -34.67 12.14
C TRP A 5 -8.70 -35.42 12.56
N LEU A 6 -9.47 -34.89 13.52
CA LEU A 6 -10.74 -35.49 13.91
C LEU A 6 -11.75 -35.53 12.74
N ARG A 7 -11.71 -34.51 11.88
CA ARG A 7 -12.59 -34.35 10.71
C ARG A 7 -12.19 -35.26 9.54
N VAL A 8 -10.92 -35.24 9.14
CA VAL A 8 -10.42 -35.97 7.95
C VAL A 8 -10.06 -37.42 8.30
N ARG A 9 -9.85 -37.72 9.59
CA ARG A 9 -9.47 -39.04 10.14
C ARG A 9 -8.21 -39.66 9.54
N ASP A 10 -7.44 -38.87 8.79
CA ASP A 10 -6.17 -39.25 8.20
C ASP A 10 -5.11 -38.24 8.66
N LEU A 11 -4.09 -38.73 9.35
CA LEU A 11 -2.98 -37.90 9.84
C LEU A 11 -2.10 -37.39 8.70
N LYS A 12 -1.99 -38.16 7.60
CA LYS A 12 -1.08 -37.83 6.51
C LYS A 12 -1.55 -36.60 5.75
N SER A 13 -2.81 -36.57 5.35
CA SER A 13 -3.42 -35.40 4.70
C SER A 13 -3.40 -34.15 5.58
N VAL A 14 -3.55 -34.28 6.90
CA VAL A 14 -3.47 -33.13 7.83
C VAL A 14 -2.05 -32.56 7.89
N CYS A 15 -1.01 -33.41 7.93
CA CYS A 15 0.38 -32.99 7.88
C CYS A 15 0.78 -32.36 6.52
N GLU A 16 0.22 -32.86 5.41
CA GLU A 16 0.38 -32.24 4.09
C GLU A 16 -0.26 -30.83 4.05
N GLY A 17 -1.49 -30.69 4.58
CA GLY A 17 -2.15 -29.40 4.75
C GLY A 17 -1.35 -28.41 5.60
N PHE A 18 -0.72 -28.89 6.68
CA PHE A 18 0.19 -28.07 7.48
C PHE A 18 1.40 -27.58 6.69
N SER A 19 1.97 -28.46 5.85
CA SER A 19 3.12 -28.12 5.03
C SER A 19 2.76 -27.05 4.00
N HIS A 20 1.56 -27.11 3.41
CA HIS A 20 1.04 -26.04 2.55
C HIS A 20 0.83 -24.73 3.31
N PHE A 21 0.31 -24.79 4.54
CA PHE A 21 0.16 -23.61 5.40
C PHE A 21 1.53 -22.95 5.68
N LEU A 22 2.53 -23.72 6.11
CA LEU A 22 3.88 -23.22 6.35
C LEU A 22 4.50 -22.63 5.09
N LYS A 23 4.29 -23.27 3.93
CA LYS A 23 4.77 -22.75 2.64
C LYS A 23 4.12 -21.41 2.29
N GLY A 24 2.82 -21.27 2.51
CA GLY A 24 2.09 -20.01 2.35
C GLY A 24 2.62 -18.91 3.27
N MET A 25 2.88 -19.22 4.54
CA MET A 25 3.52 -18.29 5.47
C MET A 25 4.92 -17.87 4.99
N GLY A 26 5.72 -18.83 4.49
CA GLY A 26 7.05 -18.53 3.93
C GLY A 26 7.00 -17.56 2.75
N THR A 27 6.03 -17.72 1.85
CA THR A 27 5.80 -16.79 0.74
C THR A 27 5.40 -15.39 1.26
N ALA A 28 4.52 -15.32 2.25
CA ALA A 28 4.11 -14.05 2.86
C ALA A 28 5.27 -13.37 3.62
N PHE A 29 6.14 -14.14 4.27
CA PHE A 29 7.31 -13.63 4.97
C PHE A 29 8.27 -12.94 4.00
N THR A 30 8.65 -13.61 2.92
CA THR A 30 9.53 -13.01 1.89
C THR A 30 8.88 -11.81 1.22
N GLY A 31 7.56 -11.86 0.98
CA GLY A 31 6.84 -10.80 0.28
C GLY A 31 6.56 -9.56 1.15
N VAL A 32 6.06 -9.73 2.38
CA VAL A 32 5.60 -8.60 3.21
C VAL A 32 6.64 -8.22 4.25
N VAL A 33 7.14 -9.19 5.02
CA VAL A 33 8.07 -8.91 6.13
C VAL A 33 9.39 -8.38 5.59
N GLY A 34 9.93 -8.96 4.52
CA GLY A 34 11.15 -8.45 3.87
C GLY A 34 11.01 -6.99 3.40
N LEU A 35 9.86 -6.64 2.82
CA LEU A 35 9.54 -5.28 2.38
C LEU A 35 9.42 -4.30 3.57
N LEU A 36 8.76 -4.71 4.66
CA LEU A 36 8.66 -3.90 5.88
C LEU A 36 10.03 -3.67 6.53
N VAL A 37 10.87 -4.70 6.64
CA VAL A 37 12.23 -4.53 7.17
C VAL A 37 13.04 -3.54 6.32
N ALA A 38 12.97 -3.64 4.99
CA ALA A 38 13.62 -2.69 4.10
C ALA A 38 13.04 -1.26 4.23
N ALA A 39 11.71 -1.15 4.36
CA ALA A 39 11.02 0.11 4.59
C ALA A 39 11.44 0.77 5.92
N GLY A 40 11.59 -0.02 6.98
CA GLY A 40 12.05 0.48 8.28
C GLY A 40 13.49 0.95 8.27
N VAL A 41 14.38 0.25 7.56
CA VAL A 41 15.75 0.73 7.33
C VAL A 41 15.74 2.03 6.53
N PHE A 42 14.90 2.13 5.50
CA PHE A 42 14.73 3.36 4.72
C PHE A 42 14.19 4.52 5.56
N ALA A 43 13.14 4.28 6.35
CA ALA A 43 12.51 5.25 7.23
C ALA A 43 13.49 5.75 8.30
N HIS A 44 14.25 4.83 8.89
CA HIS A 44 15.31 5.18 9.82
C HIS A 44 16.40 6.03 9.15
N GLY A 45 16.79 5.68 7.91
CA GLY A 45 17.72 6.47 7.10
C GLY A 45 17.25 7.92 6.89
N ILE A 46 16.00 8.13 6.45
CA ILE A 46 15.41 9.47 6.25
C ILE A 46 15.34 10.24 7.58
N LYS A 47 15.04 9.55 8.69
CA LYS A 47 15.04 10.17 10.01
C LYS A 47 16.43 10.65 10.42
N VAL A 48 17.46 9.82 10.28
CA VAL A 48 18.83 10.16 10.71
C VAL A 48 19.41 11.31 9.89
N ILE A 49 19.06 11.44 8.61
CA ILE A 49 19.47 12.60 7.79
C ILE A 49 18.67 13.88 8.09
N GLY A 50 17.68 13.83 8.98
CA GLY A 50 16.84 14.98 9.37
C GLY A 50 15.80 15.40 8.32
N ALA A 51 15.61 14.60 7.26
CA ALA A 51 14.68 14.97 6.19
C ALA A 51 13.21 14.91 6.62
N ILE A 52 12.84 14.00 7.54
CA ILE A 52 11.48 13.97 8.12
C ILE A 52 11.23 15.25 8.94
N ASP A 53 12.19 15.65 9.78
CA ASP A 53 12.06 16.84 10.62
C ASP A 53 11.94 18.12 9.76
N GLN A 54 12.73 18.21 8.69
CA GLN A 54 12.60 19.30 7.71
C GLN A 54 11.24 19.28 7.02
N LEU A 55 10.75 18.11 6.59
CA LEU A 55 9.42 17.98 5.98
C LEU A 55 8.31 18.46 6.92
N ILE A 56 8.38 18.09 8.20
CA ILE A 56 7.43 18.51 9.24
C ILE A 56 7.52 20.03 9.45
N LEU A 57 8.73 20.58 9.62
CA LEU A 57 8.93 22.02 9.80
C LEU A 57 8.43 22.83 8.61
N MET A 58 8.64 22.34 7.38
CA MET A 58 8.08 22.97 6.17
C MET A 58 6.57 22.88 6.15
N ALA A 59 5.98 21.75 6.54
CA ALA A 59 4.53 21.58 6.62
C ALA A 59 3.90 22.52 7.66
N GLU A 60 4.53 22.66 8.84
CA GLU A 60 4.12 23.60 9.89
C GLU A 60 4.24 25.06 9.44
N HIS A 61 5.33 25.44 8.76
CA HIS A 61 5.52 26.79 8.21
C HIS A 61 4.49 27.16 7.15
N VAL A 62 4.07 26.19 6.34
CA VAL A 62 3.02 26.38 5.32
C VAL A 62 1.62 26.32 5.95
N GLY A 63 1.49 25.91 7.22
CA GLY A 63 0.21 25.75 7.91
C GLY A 63 -0.65 24.62 7.32
N LEU A 64 -0.01 23.59 6.74
CA LEU A 64 -0.71 22.47 6.13
C LEU A 64 -1.48 21.68 7.21
N PRO A 65 -2.82 21.56 7.12
CA PRO A 65 -3.56 20.72 8.04
C PRO A 65 -3.16 19.25 7.87
N PRO A 66 -3.32 18.41 8.91
CA PRO A 66 -2.99 16.97 8.85
C PRO A 66 -3.60 16.24 7.64
N PHE A 67 -4.82 16.61 7.26
CA PHE A 67 -5.48 16.10 6.06
C PHE A 67 -4.68 16.38 4.77
N ALA A 68 -4.15 17.59 4.60
CA ALA A 68 -3.39 17.94 3.41
C ALA A 68 -2.05 17.20 3.34
N MET A 69 -1.42 16.92 4.48
CA MET A 69 -0.25 16.03 4.53
C MET A 69 -0.59 14.60 4.14
N ALA A 70 -1.73 14.08 4.57
CA ALA A 70 -2.20 12.76 4.15
C ALA A 70 -2.44 12.70 2.62
N VAL A 71 -2.96 13.78 2.03
CA VAL A 71 -3.13 13.89 0.56
C VAL A 71 -1.78 13.89 -0.17
N VAL A 72 -0.78 14.61 0.34
CA VAL A 72 0.58 14.62 -0.24
C VAL A 72 1.15 13.19 -0.27
N PHE A 73 1.11 12.49 0.86
CA PHE A 73 1.60 11.11 0.92
C PHE A 73 0.77 10.14 0.08
N ALA A 74 -0.55 10.37 -0.04
CA ALA A 74 -1.40 9.60 -0.94
C ALA A 74 -0.97 9.79 -2.40
N LEU A 75 -0.69 11.03 -2.85
CA LEU A 75 -0.21 11.29 -4.22
C LEU A 75 1.15 10.67 -4.50
N VAL A 76 2.10 10.76 -3.55
CA VAL A 76 3.42 10.09 -3.67
C VAL A 76 3.24 8.58 -3.77
N THR A 77 2.37 8.00 -2.93
CA THR A 77 2.06 6.57 -2.94
C THR A 77 1.38 6.14 -4.24
N LEU A 78 0.48 6.97 -4.79
CA LEU A 78 -0.18 6.75 -6.08
C LEU A 78 0.85 6.69 -7.20
N ALA A 79 1.73 7.68 -7.28
CA ALA A 79 2.78 7.74 -8.30
C ALA A 79 3.71 6.53 -8.21
N ALA A 80 4.16 6.18 -7.00
CA ALA A 80 4.98 5.01 -6.78
C ALA A 80 4.26 3.71 -7.16
N ALA A 81 2.97 3.57 -6.85
CA ALA A 81 2.16 2.40 -7.24
C ALA A 81 2.04 2.24 -8.75
N ILE A 82 1.91 3.34 -9.51
CA ILE A 82 1.89 3.32 -10.98
C ILE A 82 3.21 2.76 -11.52
N ILE A 83 4.34 3.23 -10.98
CA ILE A 83 5.69 2.84 -11.42
C ILE A 83 5.99 1.39 -11.03
N MET A 84 5.62 0.98 -9.82
CA MET A 84 5.96 -0.34 -9.27
C MET A 84 4.99 -1.45 -9.72
N GLY A 85 3.78 -1.11 -10.18
CA GLY A 85 2.75 -2.10 -10.55
C GLY A 85 2.23 -2.93 -9.37
N SER A 86 2.54 -2.52 -8.14
CA SER A 86 2.19 -3.18 -6.89
C SER A 86 1.37 -2.26 -6.01
N GLY A 87 0.28 -2.78 -5.44
CA GLY A 87 -0.60 -2.04 -4.53
C GLY A 87 -0.20 -2.17 -3.06
N ASN A 88 0.80 -3.00 -2.75
CA ASN A 88 1.30 -3.17 -1.38
C ASN A 88 2.70 -2.59 -1.23
N ALA A 89 3.57 -2.72 -2.25
CA ALA A 89 4.97 -2.30 -2.10
C ALA A 89 5.15 -0.81 -1.75
N PRO A 90 4.48 0.15 -2.42
CA PRO A 90 4.63 1.56 -2.06
C PRO A 90 3.94 1.90 -0.74
N PHE A 91 2.80 1.26 -0.44
CA PHE A 91 2.15 1.43 0.86
C PHE A 91 3.08 1.01 2.01
N LEU A 92 3.62 -0.22 1.94
CA LEU A 92 4.52 -0.77 2.96
C LEU A 92 5.82 0.05 3.08
N ALA A 93 6.31 0.64 1.98
CA ALA A 93 7.51 1.47 1.97
C ALA A 93 7.34 2.79 2.76
N PHE A 94 6.15 3.40 2.72
CA PHE A 94 5.92 4.72 3.32
C PHE A 94 5.10 4.70 4.61
N VAL A 95 4.36 3.60 4.90
CA VAL A 95 3.48 3.52 6.08
C VAL A 95 4.24 3.71 7.39
N GLU A 96 5.50 3.29 7.46
CA GLU A 96 6.32 3.40 8.67
C GLU A 96 6.73 4.84 9.01
N LEU A 97 6.64 5.76 8.04
CA LEU A 97 6.92 7.18 8.24
C LEU A 97 5.74 7.91 8.92
N ILE A 98 4.52 7.43 8.70
CA ILE A 98 3.29 8.15 9.07
C ILE A 98 3.08 8.30 10.57
N PRO A 99 3.35 7.29 11.43
CA PRO A 99 3.19 7.45 12.88
C PRO A 99 4.00 8.61 13.47
N GLN A 100 5.22 8.84 12.96
CA GLN A 100 6.09 9.91 13.45
C GLN A 100 5.58 11.29 13.03
N ILE A 101 5.11 11.41 11.78
CA ILE A 101 4.51 12.64 11.24
C ILE A 101 3.18 12.96 11.93
N ALA A 102 2.34 11.95 12.15
CA ALA A 102 1.06 12.12 12.82
C ALA A 102 1.26 12.59 14.28
N ALA A 103 2.26 12.05 14.98
CA ALA A 103 2.59 12.45 16.35
C ALA A 103 3.05 13.91 16.44
N SER A 104 3.88 14.39 15.50
CA SER A 104 4.32 15.79 15.50
C SER A 104 3.17 16.76 15.20
N MET A 105 2.20 16.35 14.37
CA MET A 105 1.05 17.17 14.00
C MET A 105 -0.15 17.03 14.97
N GLY A 106 -0.05 16.21 16.02
CA GLY A 106 -1.18 15.90 16.93
C GLY A 106 -2.37 15.21 16.23
N ALA A 107 -2.11 14.50 15.14
CA ALA A 107 -3.12 13.90 14.26
C ALA A 107 -3.26 12.39 14.47
N ASN A 108 -4.39 11.84 14.03
CA ASN A 108 -4.60 10.40 14.04
C ASN A 108 -3.85 9.73 12.88
N ALA A 109 -2.85 8.90 13.19
CA ALA A 109 -2.05 8.17 12.19
C ALA A 109 -2.90 7.30 11.27
N VAL A 110 -3.95 6.64 11.78
CA VAL A 110 -4.83 5.78 10.98
C VAL A 110 -5.55 6.61 9.92
N ALA A 111 -6.05 7.79 10.29
CA ALA A 111 -6.68 8.69 9.33
C ALA A 111 -5.72 9.08 8.19
N MET A 112 -4.42 9.21 8.46
CA MET A 112 -3.39 9.54 7.46
C MET A 112 -3.03 8.37 6.55
N ILE A 113 -3.10 7.16 7.08
CA ILE A 113 -2.78 5.92 6.35
C ILE A 113 -3.88 5.53 5.36
N LEU A 114 -5.16 5.75 5.69
CA LEU A 114 -6.30 5.38 4.85
C LEU A 114 -6.22 5.89 3.40
N PRO A 115 -6.02 7.19 3.13
CA PRO A 115 -5.93 7.69 1.76
C PRO A 115 -4.69 7.16 1.03
N MET A 116 -3.59 6.86 1.74
CA MET A 116 -2.39 6.24 1.16
C MET A 116 -2.63 4.80 0.72
N GLN A 117 -3.32 4.01 1.54
CA GLN A 117 -3.67 2.63 1.19
C GLN A 117 -4.52 2.61 -0.08
N GLN A 118 -5.53 3.49 -0.15
CA GLN A 118 -6.37 3.59 -1.33
C GLN A 118 -5.56 4.04 -2.56
N ALA A 119 -4.74 5.07 -2.42
CA ALA A 119 -3.86 5.54 -3.48
C ALA A 119 -3.00 4.41 -4.06
N SER A 120 -2.44 3.56 -3.20
CA SER A 120 -1.61 2.43 -3.60
C SER A 120 -2.38 1.41 -4.44
N HIS A 121 -3.58 1.02 -4.00
CA HIS A 121 -4.42 0.07 -4.72
C HIS A 121 -4.95 0.63 -6.05
N MET A 122 -5.33 1.92 -6.08
CA MET A 122 -5.79 2.58 -7.30
C MET A 122 -4.65 2.76 -8.31
N GLY A 123 -3.46 3.16 -7.85
CA GLY A 123 -2.27 3.29 -8.70
C GLY A 123 -1.86 1.97 -9.35
N ARG A 124 -2.00 0.85 -8.64
CA ARG A 124 -1.82 -0.50 -9.22
C ARG A 124 -2.77 -0.75 -10.39
N ALA A 125 -4.02 -0.31 -10.30
CA ALA A 125 -5.05 -0.56 -11.31
C ALA A 125 -4.91 0.31 -12.57
N ILE A 126 -4.12 1.40 -12.51
CA ILE A 126 -3.71 2.22 -13.67
C ILE A 126 -2.24 1.99 -14.07
N SER A 127 -1.58 0.97 -13.53
CA SER A 127 -0.19 0.67 -13.86
C SER A 127 -0.08 -0.25 -15.08
N PRO A 128 0.62 0.14 -16.15
CA PRO A 128 0.81 -0.72 -17.33
C PRO A 128 1.74 -1.91 -17.07
N VAL A 129 2.48 -1.88 -15.96
CA VAL A 129 3.39 -2.97 -15.53
C VAL A 129 2.75 -3.89 -14.48
N SER A 130 1.51 -3.61 -14.05
CA SER A 130 0.80 -4.50 -13.12
C SER A 130 0.44 -5.82 -13.81
N GLY A 131 0.80 -6.94 -13.19
CA GLY A 131 0.50 -8.28 -13.73
C GLY A 131 -0.99 -8.51 -14.00
N VAL A 132 -1.89 -7.87 -13.24
CA VAL A 132 -3.34 -7.97 -13.47
C VAL A 132 -3.76 -7.23 -14.74
N VAL A 133 -3.20 -6.04 -14.98
CA VAL A 133 -3.47 -5.25 -16.19
C VAL A 133 -2.92 -5.98 -17.42
N ILE A 134 -1.71 -6.55 -17.33
CA ILE A 134 -1.09 -7.37 -18.38
C ILE A 134 -1.93 -8.62 -18.68
N ALA A 135 -2.41 -9.32 -17.65
CA ALA A 135 -3.25 -10.50 -17.83
C ALA A 135 -4.58 -10.16 -18.52
N VAL A 136 -5.24 -9.08 -18.11
CA VAL A 136 -6.50 -8.62 -18.71
C VAL A 136 -6.30 -8.12 -20.14
N SER A 137 -5.22 -7.37 -20.41
CA SER A 137 -4.91 -6.89 -21.77
C SER A 137 -4.63 -8.05 -22.73
N SER A 138 -3.93 -9.09 -22.24
CA SER A 138 -3.69 -10.34 -22.98
C SER A 138 -5.01 -11.04 -23.35
N GLY A 139 -5.92 -11.20 -22.38
CA GLY A 139 -7.24 -11.81 -22.63
C GLY A 139 -8.11 -11.00 -23.60
N ALA A 140 -8.00 -9.67 -23.56
CA ALA A 140 -8.75 -8.76 -24.42
C ALA A 140 -8.08 -8.47 -25.78
N LYS A 141 -6.88 -9.03 -26.04
CA LYS A 141 -6.08 -8.80 -27.26
C LYS A 141 -5.81 -7.31 -27.56
N ILE A 142 -5.60 -6.51 -26.51
CA ILE A 142 -5.25 -5.09 -26.59
C ILE A 142 -3.97 -4.80 -25.81
N THR A 143 -3.39 -3.61 -25.97
CA THR A 143 -2.18 -3.26 -25.22
C THR A 143 -2.51 -2.92 -23.76
N PRO A 144 -1.57 -3.12 -22.80
CA PRO A 144 -1.76 -2.69 -21.41
C PRO A 144 -2.10 -1.20 -21.29
N PHE A 145 -1.49 -0.37 -22.15
CA PHE A 145 -1.77 1.07 -22.19
C PHE A 145 -3.20 1.38 -22.59
N ASP A 146 -3.82 0.60 -23.47
CA ASP A 146 -5.23 0.80 -23.85
C ASP A 146 -6.18 0.48 -22.70
N VAL A 147 -5.87 -0.54 -21.89
CA VAL A 147 -6.61 -0.83 -20.66
C VAL A 147 -6.47 0.34 -19.69
N VAL A 148 -5.24 0.80 -19.43
CA VAL A 148 -4.97 1.93 -18.52
C VAL A 148 -5.70 3.19 -18.95
N LYS A 149 -5.70 3.54 -20.24
CA LYS A 149 -6.43 4.72 -20.74
C LYS A 149 -7.93 4.66 -20.45
N ARG A 150 -8.53 3.46 -20.52
CA ARG A 150 -9.95 3.25 -20.24
C ARG A 150 -10.25 3.25 -18.74
N THR A 151 -9.35 2.74 -17.91
CA THR A 151 -9.55 2.65 -16.46
C THR A 151 -9.09 3.90 -15.71
N ALA A 152 -8.23 4.73 -16.29
CA ALA A 152 -7.66 5.90 -15.62
C ALA A 152 -8.71 6.92 -15.20
N VAL A 153 -9.65 7.26 -16.09
CA VAL A 153 -10.70 8.25 -15.78
C VAL A 153 -11.55 7.82 -14.58
N PRO A 154 -12.19 6.63 -14.55
CA PRO A 154 -12.99 6.22 -13.39
C PRO A 154 -12.15 6.05 -12.11
N LEU A 155 -10.89 5.64 -12.22
CA LEU A 155 -10.01 5.47 -11.06
C LEU A 155 -9.56 6.82 -10.47
N ILE A 156 -9.24 7.82 -11.30
CA ILE A 156 -8.92 9.17 -10.83
C ILE A 156 -10.15 9.81 -10.18
N VAL A 157 -11.34 9.68 -10.80
CA VAL A 157 -12.59 10.18 -10.21
C VAL A 157 -12.87 9.48 -8.87
N GLY A 158 -12.68 8.16 -8.80
CA GLY A 158 -12.80 7.38 -7.57
C GLY A 158 -11.81 7.82 -6.50
N PHE A 159 -10.55 8.08 -6.87
CA PHE A 159 -9.51 8.57 -5.96
C PHE A 159 -9.88 9.93 -5.37
N VAL A 160 -10.28 10.88 -6.21
CA VAL A 160 -10.69 12.23 -5.76
C VAL A 160 -11.92 12.14 -4.86
N THR A 161 -12.96 11.42 -5.29
CA THR A 161 -14.20 11.29 -4.52
C THR A 161 -13.94 10.65 -3.15
N HIS A 162 -13.14 9.59 -3.11
CA HIS A 162 -12.78 8.92 -1.87
C HIS A 162 -11.95 9.82 -0.94
N THR A 163 -10.98 10.55 -1.50
CA THR A 163 -10.14 11.48 -0.74
C THR A 163 -10.98 12.59 -0.11
N LEU A 164 -11.97 13.11 -0.85
CA LEU A 164 -12.92 14.11 -0.32
C LEU A 164 -13.79 13.55 0.80
N ILE A 165 -14.30 12.31 0.65
CA ILE A 165 -15.10 11.66 1.69
C ILE A 165 -14.26 11.44 2.96
N ILE A 166 -13.02 10.98 2.83
CA ILE A 166 -12.10 10.84 3.97
C ILE A 166 -11.89 12.19 4.66
N GLY A 167 -11.79 13.29 3.90
CA GLY A 167 -11.66 14.64 4.45
C GLY A 167 -12.79 15.10 5.36
N ILE A 168 -13.97 14.46 5.29
CA ILE A 168 -15.10 14.73 6.20
C ILE A 168 -14.85 14.13 7.61
N PHE A 169 -14.01 13.08 7.69
CA PHE A 169 -13.71 12.36 8.94
C PHE A 169 -12.43 12.86 9.64
N TYR A 170 -11.82 13.93 9.13
CA TYR A 170 -10.66 14.63 9.72
C TYR A 170 -11.11 15.84 10.54
#